data_AF-A0A9P6RCI5-F1
#
_entry.id   AF-A0A9P6RCI5-F1
#
_cell.length_a   1.000
_cell.length_b   1.000
_cell.length_c   1.000
_cell.angle_alpha   90.00
_cell.angle_beta   90.00
_cell.angle_gamma   90.00
#
_symmetry.space_group_name_H-M   'P 1'
#
loop_
_entity.id
_entity.type
_entity.pdbx_description
1 polymer ?
#
loop_
_entity_poly.entity_id
_entity_poly.type
_entity_poly.pdbx_seq_one_letter_code
_entity_poly.pdbx_strand_id
1 'polypeptide(L)'
;MTDALHRPLYEVVLMTSRTFGQSWINNLPFPSTLRRLTIEREASAYIDIGRILILCPLLESLHLLASWTLYVTGPWTTGNQESLPNRLALRSLVLERPLMPQAWMEALLRKTPDLDDLKLITITDIDSNPWDWPRFFKHLQALALPLKQFHYSRPWTVPTSDEQEEKIFSVCSSAQDRTFLAQNMTPIIIKCLTDQPVALTTLDILLPRYGYCSRNGWLMEDEDISTGYTAQAWHQPLCECSNLRHLKTLKIPYMIEYMDLHRRNGMIPRYEDSHCEPHVQPIPGIWICRGLETLYLDLHVHDQNRRGIAYGYISRVCPRLRDLRISFPEGCSFEIGRTFVWQQPFVLQEGLCLLSRLKWLERLRVEYKLVECEFAELNWLCRSGRTEEHRARRREIVEGWTSRLEEEAVMEITRLAKSEGNEVLGVGDGDGGLLVSMRNLGMLQDVKDMVVEMDTDEFVCLPELQQLACGNHLEQRPEKEIRSLFYSAPP
;
A
#
# COMPACT_ATOMS: atom_id res chain seq x y z
N MET A 1 2.80 38.18 0.46
CA MET A 1 3.07 36.92 1.20
C MET A 1 2.44 36.89 2.61
N THR A 2 1.85 37.96 3.11
CA THR A 2 1.18 38.03 4.43
C THR A 2 -0.22 37.39 4.49
N ASP A 3 -0.94 37.26 3.36
CA ASP A 3 -2.30 36.66 3.35
C ASP A 3 -2.35 35.13 3.52
N ALA A 4 -1.22 34.42 3.33
CA ALA A 4 -1.20 32.97 3.50
C ALA A 4 -1.30 32.54 4.98
N LEU A 5 -0.95 33.42 5.92
CA LEU A 5 -0.99 33.15 7.37
C LEU A 5 -2.38 33.36 7.99
N HIS A 6 -3.36 33.86 7.23
CA HIS A 6 -4.74 34.07 7.73
C HIS A 6 -5.70 32.95 7.35
N ARG A 7 -5.26 31.93 6.60
CA ARG A 7 -6.11 30.78 6.32
C ARG A 7 -6.14 29.87 7.54
N PRO A 8 -7.31 29.59 8.13
CA PRO A 8 -7.41 28.66 9.26
C PRO A 8 -6.92 27.27 8.83
N LEU A 9 -6.20 26.61 9.73
CA LEU A 9 -5.68 25.28 9.49
C LEU A 9 -6.82 24.27 9.59
N TYR A 10 -7.11 23.57 8.48
CA TYR A 10 -8.20 22.59 8.39
C TYR A 10 -7.72 21.14 8.44
N GLU A 11 -6.48 20.89 8.06
CA GLU A 11 -5.90 19.55 7.98
C GLU A 11 -4.50 19.54 8.56
N VAL A 12 -4.23 18.52 9.38
CA VAL A 12 -2.92 18.27 9.97
C VAL A 12 -2.59 16.80 9.79
N VAL A 13 -1.43 16.54 9.19
CA VAL A 13 -0.83 15.20 9.08
C VAL A 13 0.49 15.23 9.83
N LEU A 14 0.60 14.42 10.88
CA LEU A 14 1.80 14.30 11.72
C LEU A 14 2.37 12.90 11.54
N MET A 15 3.53 12.81 10.89
CA MET A 15 4.33 11.59 10.79
C MET A 15 5.51 11.73 11.74
N THR A 16 5.63 10.84 12.72
CA THR A 16 6.66 10.95 13.76
C THR A 16 7.45 9.67 13.93
N SER A 17 8.77 9.83 14.06
CA SER A 17 9.69 8.75 14.36
C SER A 17 9.72 8.43 15.86
N ARG A 18 10.59 7.49 16.26
CA ARG A 18 10.76 7.02 17.64
C ARG A 18 11.32 8.07 18.62
N THR A 19 11.72 9.25 18.16
CA THR A 19 12.43 10.24 18.99
C THR A 19 11.53 11.07 19.91
N PHE A 20 10.24 11.21 19.60
CA PHE A 20 9.30 11.95 20.44
C PHE A 20 8.84 11.13 21.66
N GLY A 21 8.70 11.77 22.83
CA GLY A 21 8.21 11.13 24.05
C GLY A 21 6.81 10.52 23.89
N GLN A 22 6.39 9.55 24.70
CA GLN A 22 5.15 8.79 24.46
C GLN A 22 3.83 9.59 24.47
N SER A 23 3.79 10.72 25.17
CA SER A 23 2.59 11.55 25.38
C SER A 23 2.68 12.94 24.76
N TRP A 24 3.69 13.23 23.95
CA TRP A 24 3.96 14.57 23.38
C TRP A 24 2.73 15.19 22.70
N ILE A 25 1.93 14.36 22.05
CA ILE A 25 0.77 14.77 21.28
C ILE A 25 -0.33 15.39 22.16
N ASN A 26 -0.40 14.98 23.43
CA ASN A 26 -1.37 15.49 24.40
C ASN A 26 -1.03 16.91 24.85
N ASN A 27 0.13 17.44 24.46
CA ASN A 27 0.53 18.83 24.74
C ASN A 27 0.38 19.75 23.53
N LEU A 28 0.01 19.21 22.36
CA LEU A 28 -0.14 20.03 21.16
C LEU A 28 -1.38 20.94 21.28
N PRO A 29 -1.25 22.23 20.93
CA PRO A 29 -2.38 23.16 20.85
C PRO A 29 -3.04 23.04 19.48
N PHE A 30 -3.91 22.04 19.31
CA PHE A 30 -4.66 21.91 18.06
C PHE A 30 -5.63 23.08 17.87
N PRO A 31 -5.75 23.64 16.65
CA PRO A 31 -6.69 24.73 16.39
C PRO A 31 -8.13 24.21 16.35
N SER A 32 -9.08 24.98 16.88
CA SER A 32 -10.50 24.62 16.89
C SER A 32 -11.13 24.55 15.49
N THR A 33 -10.45 25.08 14.47
CA THR A 33 -10.84 25.00 13.06
C THR A 33 -10.48 23.68 12.38
N LEU A 34 -9.72 22.81 13.06
CA LEU A 34 -9.23 21.58 12.49
C LEU A 34 -10.39 20.63 12.16
N ARG A 35 -10.43 20.15 10.92
CA ARG A 35 -11.44 19.20 10.42
C ARG A 35 -10.85 17.81 10.17
N ARG A 36 -9.56 17.72 9.87
CA ARG A 36 -8.88 16.45 9.59
C ARG A 36 -7.59 16.37 10.39
N LEU A 37 -7.43 15.29 11.13
CA LEU A 37 -6.22 14.99 11.87
C LEU A 37 -5.78 13.57 11.57
N THR A 38 -4.60 13.43 10.97
CA THR A 38 -3.91 12.16 10.80
C THR A 38 -2.64 12.18 11.62
N ILE A 39 -2.46 11.17 12.48
CA ILE A 39 -1.26 10.99 13.28
C ILE A 39 -0.75 9.59 13.00
N GLU A 40 0.48 9.52 12.52
CA GLU A 40 1.21 8.28 12.33
C GLU A 40 2.48 8.31 13.19
N ARG A 41 2.64 7.29 14.02
CA ARG A 41 3.77 7.16 14.92
C ARG A 41 4.49 5.83 14.73
N GLU A 42 5.81 5.90 14.57
CA GLU A 42 6.68 4.72 14.44
C GLU A 42 6.93 3.94 15.76
N ALA A 43 6.18 4.24 16.81
CA ALA A 43 6.30 3.69 18.17
C ALA A 43 4.90 3.59 18.82
N SER A 44 4.82 3.07 20.05
CA SER A 44 3.60 3.16 20.84
C SER A 44 3.22 4.61 21.13
N ALA A 45 1.93 4.92 21.16
CA ALA A 45 1.42 6.26 21.42
C ALA A 45 0.41 6.26 22.56
N TYR A 46 0.49 7.26 23.44
CA TYR A 46 -0.49 7.51 24.49
C TYR A 46 -1.26 8.77 24.10
N ILE A 47 -2.48 8.60 23.64
CA ILE A 47 -3.27 9.69 23.04
C ILE A 47 -4.55 9.87 23.84
N ASP A 48 -4.79 11.11 24.31
CA ASP A 48 -6.08 11.52 24.88
C ASP A 48 -7.00 12.00 23.75
N ILE A 49 -7.77 11.06 23.20
CA ILE A 49 -8.72 11.35 22.10
C ILE A 49 -9.82 12.30 22.58
N GLY A 50 -10.25 12.20 23.84
CA GLY A 50 -11.25 13.09 24.42
C GLY A 50 -10.80 14.55 24.38
N ARG A 51 -9.56 14.83 24.81
CA ARG A 51 -8.95 16.16 24.71
C ARG A 51 -8.89 16.66 23.27
N ILE A 52 -8.50 15.83 22.30
CA ILE A 52 -8.45 16.22 20.88
C ILE A 52 -9.84 16.66 20.41
N LEU A 53 -10.89 15.91 20.73
CA LEU A 53 -12.26 16.23 20.32
C LEU A 53 -12.82 17.48 21.03
N ILE A 54 -12.38 17.77 22.26
CA ILE A 54 -12.71 19.02 22.98
C ILE A 54 -12.04 20.22 22.31
N LEU A 55 -10.75 20.10 21.97
CA LEU A 55 -10.00 21.19 21.32
C LEU A 55 -10.43 21.42 19.88
N CYS A 56 -10.86 20.37 19.19
CA CYS A 56 -11.25 20.37 17.78
C CYS A 56 -12.73 19.98 17.63
N PRO A 57 -13.69 20.83 18.05
CA PRO A 57 -15.11 20.50 17.99
C PRO A 57 -15.65 20.33 16.55
N LEU A 58 -14.93 20.85 15.56
CA LEU A 58 -15.24 20.72 14.13
C LEU A 58 -14.54 19.54 13.44
N LEU A 59 -13.91 18.64 14.21
CA LEU A 59 -13.16 17.52 13.66
C LEU A 59 -14.11 16.52 12.98
N GLU A 60 -13.97 16.37 11.67
CA GLU A 60 -14.74 15.46 10.84
C GLU A 60 -14.02 14.13 10.60
N SER A 61 -12.68 14.12 10.58
CA SER A 61 -11.88 12.93 10.33
C SER A 61 -10.72 12.82 11.33
N LEU A 62 -10.68 11.71 12.05
CA LEU A 62 -9.59 11.37 12.97
C LEU A 62 -8.98 10.02 12.57
N HIS A 63 -7.70 10.04 12.22
CA HIS A 63 -6.93 8.85 11.87
C HIS A 63 -5.70 8.75 12.77
N LEU A 64 -5.64 7.70 13.60
CA LEU A 64 -4.55 7.48 14.55
C LEU A 64 -3.89 6.13 14.29
N LEU A 65 -2.60 6.18 13.96
CA LEU A 65 -1.72 5.04 13.71
C LEU A 65 -0.55 5.05 14.69
N ALA A 66 -0.28 3.91 15.30
CA ALA A 66 0.93 3.68 16.10
C ALA A 66 1.53 2.32 15.71
N SER A 67 2.83 2.24 15.40
CA SER A 67 3.55 1.01 14.98
C SER A 67 3.42 -0.17 15.93
N TRP A 68 3.08 0.08 17.19
CA TRP A 68 3.02 -0.94 18.23
C TRP A 68 1.65 -0.93 18.89
N THR A 69 1.42 -0.03 19.83
CA THR A 69 0.13 0.06 20.52
C THR A 69 -0.28 1.51 20.65
N LEU A 70 -1.54 1.79 20.31
CA LEU A 70 -2.21 3.06 20.54
C LEU A 70 -2.96 2.97 21.88
N TYR A 71 -2.34 3.42 22.96
CA TYR A 71 -2.97 3.55 24.26
C TYR A 71 -3.93 4.73 24.22
N VAL A 72 -5.23 4.44 24.18
CA VAL A 72 -6.25 5.49 24.31
C VAL A 72 -6.34 5.85 25.78
N THR A 73 -5.78 7.01 26.11
CA THR A 73 -5.72 7.55 27.47
C THR A 73 -6.77 8.63 27.68
N GLY A 74 -6.80 9.15 28.91
CA GLY A 74 -7.74 10.18 29.33
C GLY A 74 -8.84 9.56 30.20
N PRO A 75 -9.31 10.27 31.23
CA PRO A 75 -10.43 9.78 32.01
C PRO A 75 -11.65 9.86 31.10
N TRP A 76 -12.09 8.73 30.57
CA TRP A 76 -13.51 8.52 30.25
C TRP A 76 -14.20 7.97 31.49
N THR A 77 -13.82 8.49 32.65
CA THR A 77 -14.60 8.34 33.88
C THR A 77 -15.93 9.05 33.65
N THR A 78 -16.97 8.62 34.36
CA THR A 78 -18.32 9.20 34.28
C THR A 78 -18.31 10.74 34.34
N GLY A 79 -17.40 11.36 35.10
CA GLY A 79 -17.28 12.81 35.22
C GLY A 79 -16.76 13.57 34.00
N ASN A 80 -16.02 12.93 33.09
CA ASN A 80 -15.49 13.59 31.89
C ASN A 80 -16.34 13.36 30.63
N GLN A 81 -17.27 12.41 30.64
CA GLN A 81 -18.25 12.26 29.56
C GLN A 81 -19.12 13.51 29.38
N GLU A 82 -19.30 14.27 30.46
CA GLU A 82 -20.08 15.51 30.49
C GLU A 82 -19.38 16.68 29.79
N SER A 83 -18.05 16.64 29.62
CA SER A 83 -17.30 17.74 28.98
C SER A 83 -17.32 17.67 27.45
N LEU A 84 -17.49 16.47 26.87
CA LEU A 84 -17.63 16.32 25.42
C LEU A 84 -19.00 16.83 24.96
N PRO A 85 -19.07 17.57 23.85
CA PRO A 85 -20.34 17.94 23.23
C PRO A 85 -21.28 16.74 23.10
N ASN A 86 -22.59 16.98 23.24
CA ASN A 86 -23.61 15.92 23.05
C ASN A 86 -23.62 15.35 21.64
N ARG A 87 -23.08 16.10 20.67
CA ARG A 87 -22.91 15.71 19.28
C ARG A 87 -21.57 16.23 18.78
N LEU A 88 -20.76 15.32 18.24
CA LEU A 88 -19.48 15.60 17.60
C LEU A 88 -19.66 15.62 16.08
N ALA A 89 -18.86 16.44 15.39
CA ALA A 89 -18.87 16.55 13.92
C ALA A 89 -18.19 15.36 13.19
N LEU A 90 -17.76 14.35 13.94
CA LEU A 90 -16.94 13.25 13.44
C LEU A 90 -17.73 12.38 12.46
N ARG A 91 -17.14 12.20 11.27
CA ARG A 91 -17.63 11.37 10.16
C ARG A 91 -16.76 10.14 9.93
N SER A 92 -15.45 10.28 10.10
CA SER A 92 -14.47 9.21 9.93
C SER A 92 -13.63 9.00 11.18
N LEU A 93 -13.57 7.77 11.68
CA LEU A 93 -12.73 7.35 12.80
C LEU A 93 -11.95 6.10 12.43
N VAL A 94 -10.63 6.24 12.29
CA VAL A 94 -9.71 5.13 12.00
C VAL A 94 -8.69 5.03 13.12
N LEU A 95 -8.67 3.88 13.80
CA LEU A 95 -7.74 3.58 14.89
C LEU A 95 -6.99 2.29 14.57
N GLU A 96 -5.66 2.35 14.48
CA GLU A 96 -4.81 1.18 14.30
C GLU A 96 -4.11 0.80 15.62
N ARG A 97 -4.30 -0.45 16.02
CA ARG A 97 -3.88 -1.07 17.28
C ARG A 97 -4.31 -0.31 18.53
N PRO A 98 -5.58 0.10 18.64
CA PRO A 98 -6.06 0.71 19.86
C PRO A 98 -6.06 -0.33 21.00
N LEU A 99 -5.54 0.08 22.15
CA LEU A 99 -5.78 -0.56 23.43
C LEU A 99 -6.73 0.33 24.22
N MET A 100 -8.00 -0.08 24.29
CA MET A 100 -9.07 0.67 24.96
C MET A 100 -10.23 -0.24 25.41
N PRO A 101 -10.98 0.13 26.46
CA PRO A 101 -12.19 -0.58 26.84
C PRO A 101 -13.29 -0.44 25.78
N GLN A 102 -14.04 -1.50 25.47
CA GLN A 102 -15.18 -1.44 24.54
C GLN A 102 -16.23 -0.37 24.91
N ALA A 103 -16.52 -0.23 26.21
CA ALA A 103 -17.49 0.76 26.71
C ALA A 103 -17.11 2.20 26.35
N TRP A 104 -15.81 2.48 26.20
CA TRP A 104 -15.31 3.78 25.74
C TRP A 104 -15.76 4.05 24.31
N MET A 105 -15.53 3.08 23.41
CA MET A 105 -15.92 3.19 22.00
C MET A 105 -17.44 3.31 21.87
N GLU A 106 -18.20 2.45 22.56
CA GLU A 106 -19.66 2.49 22.53
C GLU A 106 -20.23 3.85 22.99
N ALA A 107 -19.60 4.49 23.97
CA ALA A 107 -19.98 5.82 24.45
C ALA A 107 -19.60 6.92 23.46
N LEU A 108 -18.43 6.84 22.82
CA LEU A 108 -18.03 7.77 21.76
C LEU A 108 -19.02 7.70 20.59
N LEU A 109 -19.39 6.50 20.15
CA LEU A 109 -20.31 6.30 19.02
C LEU A 109 -21.70 6.90 19.27
N ARG A 110 -22.18 6.94 20.51
CA ARG A 110 -23.43 7.63 20.87
C ARG A 110 -23.36 9.14 20.65
N LYS A 111 -22.17 9.74 20.73
CA LYS A 111 -21.94 11.17 20.49
C LYS A 111 -21.59 11.48 19.02
N THR A 112 -21.45 10.47 18.16
CA THR A 112 -21.10 10.64 16.72
C THR A 112 -22.19 10.05 15.80
N PRO A 113 -23.43 10.58 15.82
CA PRO A 113 -24.53 10.03 15.03
C PRO A 113 -24.32 10.14 13.51
N ASP A 114 -23.42 11.02 13.06
CA ASP A 114 -23.13 11.28 11.64
C ASP A 114 -21.91 10.48 11.11
N LEU A 115 -21.42 9.52 11.89
CA LEU A 115 -20.26 8.70 11.53
C LEU A 115 -20.58 7.79 10.34
N ASP A 116 -19.83 7.94 9.24
CA ASP A 116 -19.97 7.16 8.03
C ASP A 116 -18.76 6.24 7.71
N ASP A 117 -17.61 6.43 8.36
CA ASP A 117 -16.46 5.53 8.30
C ASP A 117 -15.96 5.18 9.71
N LEU A 118 -15.93 3.88 10.04
CA LEU A 118 -15.40 3.36 11.30
C LEU A 118 -14.45 2.19 11.02
N LYS A 119 -13.16 2.36 11.32
CA LYS A 119 -12.15 1.30 11.19
C LYS A 119 -11.40 1.11 12.49
N LEU A 120 -11.50 -0.08 13.04
CA LEU A 120 -10.79 -0.51 14.25
C LEU A 120 -9.81 -1.62 13.88
N ILE A 121 -8.62 -1.23 13.44
CA ILE A 121 -7.64 -2.13 12.85
C ILE A 121 -6.80 -2.75 13.96
N THR A 122 -6.81 -4.08 14.08
CA THR A 122 -5.93 -4.86 14.96
C THR A 122 -6.09 -4.46 16.43
N ILE A 123 -7.33 -4.41 16.93
CA ILE A 123 -7.62 -4.06 18.33
C ILE A 123 -6.93 -5.03 19.28
N THR A 124 -6.20 -4.49 20.24
CA THR A 124 -5.59 -5.27 21.31
C THR A 124 -6.58 -5.39 22.46
N ASP A 125 -6.89 -6.62 22.87
CA ASP A 125 -7.72 -6.85 24.06
C ASP A 125 -6.94 -6.48 25.33
N ILE A 126 -7.65 -5.95 26.33
CA ILE A 126 -7.11 -5.80 27.68
C ILE A 126 -7.37 -7.13 28.39
N ASP A 127 -6.34 -7.80 28.90
CA ASP A 127 -6.46 -9.15 29.49
C ASP A 127 -7.61 -9.29 30.51
N SER A 128 -7.93 -8.22 31.23
CA SER A 128 -8.99 -8.21 32.24
C SER A 128 -10.39 -7.91 31.70
N ASN A 129 -10.54 -7.49 30.45
CA ASN A 129 -11.81 -7.09 29.84
C ASN A 129 -11.76 -7.21 28.30
N PRO A 130 -11.83 -8.45 27.76
CA PRO A 130 -11.82 -8.68 26.33
C PRO A 130 -13.06 -8.08 25.66
N TRP A 131 -12.94 -7.74 24.37
CA TRP A 131 -14.05 -7.23 23.59
C TRP A 131 -15.13 -8.30 23.34
N ASP A 132 -16.37 -7.95 23.66
CA ASP A 132 -17.59 -8.68 23.31
C ASP A 132 -18.11 -8.15 21.97
N TRP A 133 -17.67 -8.78 20.89
CA TRP A 133 -18.06 -8.42 19.52
C TRP A 133 -19.55 -8.57 19.23
N PRO A 134 -20.22 -9.68 19.61
CA PRO A 134 -21.67 -9.77 19.49
C PRO A 134 -22.40 -8.58 20.12
N ARG A 135 -22.00 -8.15 21.33
CA ARG A 135 -22.55 -6.95 21.97
C ARG A 135 -22.26 -5.69 21.16
N PHE A 136 -21.02 -5.53 20.67
CA PHE A 136 -20.63 -4.37 19.90
C PHE A 136 -21.41 -4.23 18.59
N PHE A 137 -21.61 -5.33 17.85
CA PHE A 137 -22.43 -5.32 16.63
C PHE A 137 -23.89 -4.95 16.91
N LYS A 138 -24.47 -5.52 17.97
CA LYS A 138 -25.82 -5.15 18.40
C LYS A 138 -25.92 -3.66 18.76
N HIS A 139 -24.87 -3.11 19.38
CA HIS A 139 -24.78 -1.69 19.68
C HIS A 139 -24.71 -0.83 18.41
N LEU A 140 -23.88 -1.19 17.44
CA LEU A 140 -23.81 -0.50 16.14
C LEU A 140 -25.16 -0.50 15.41
N GLN A 141 -25.84 -1.65 15.37
CA GLN A 141 -27.17 -1.78 14.78
C GLN A 141 -28.21 -0.92 15.50
N ALA A 142 -28.17 -0.88 16.83
CA ALA A 142 -29.08 -0.07 17.64
C ALA A 142 -28.89 1.44 17.44
N LEU A 143 -27.68 1.89 17.12
CA LEU A 143 -27.41 3.30 16.82
C LEU A 143 -27.87 3.72 15.42
N ALA A 144 -28.08 2.75 14.50
CA ALA A 144 -28.47 3.01 13.12
C ALA A 144 -27.57 4.06 12.42
N LEU A 145 -26.26 3.98 12.66
CA LEU A 145 -25.28 4.90 12.08
C LEU A 145 -25.27 4.80 10.55
N PRO A 146 -25.08 5.92 9.81
CA PRO A 146 -25.03 5.94 8.35
C PRO A 146 -23.69 5.42 7.79
N LEU A 147 -23.20 4.30 8.32
CA LEU A 147 -21.91 3.73 7.97
C LEU A 147 -21.88 3.30 6.50
N LYS A 148 -20.99 3.93 5.74
CA LYS A 148 -20.60 3.55 4.38
C LYS A 148 -19.42 2.59 4.41
N GLN A 149 -18.56 2.71 5.42
CA GLN A 149 -17.40 1.85 5.62
C GLN A 149 -17.36 1.38 7.08
N PHE A 150 -17.09 0.09 7.24
CA PHE A 150 -16.87 -0.51 8.54
C PHE A 150 -15.79 -1.58 8.42
N HIS A 151 -14.80 -1.51 9.30
CA HIS A 151 -13.77 -2.53 9.44
C HIS A 151 -13.47 -2.76 10.91
N TYR A 152 -13.27 -4.02 11.26
CA TYR A 152 -12.57 -4.36 12.48
C TYR A 152 -11.61 -5.52 12.22
N SER A 153 -10.54 -5.58 12.99
CA SER A 153 -9.70 -6.76 13.03
C SER A 153 -9.05 -6.92 14.39
N ARG A 154 -8.59 -8.15 14.65
CA ARG A 154 -7.87 -8.54 15.85
C ARG A 154 -6.47 -9.02 15.45
N PRO A 155 -5.45 -8.74 16.27
CA PRO A 155 -4.13 -9.33 16.07
C PRO A 155 -4.25 -10.85 16.19
N TRP A 156 -3.63 -11.57 15.26
CA TRP A 156 -3.35 -13.00 15.41
C TRP A 156 -4.53 -13.96 15.59
N THR A 157 -5.77 -13.50 15.43
CA THR A 157 -6.94 -14.39 15.45
C THR A 157 -7.45 -14.53 14.04
N VAL A 158 -7.25 -15.70 13.43
CA VAL A 158 -8.07 -16.12 12.29
C VAL A 158 -9.48 -16.31 12.84
N PRO A 159 -10.51 -15.62 12.31
CA PRO A 159 -11.89 -15.86 12.73
C PRO A 159 -12.20 -17.35 12.58
N THR A 160 -12.41 -18.04 13.68
CA THR A 160 -12.66 -19.49 13.67
C THR A 160 -14.08 -19.85 13.26
N SER A 161 -14.97 -18.85 13.09
CA SER A 161 -16.35 -19.08 12.69
C SER A 161 -16.82 -18.13 11.58
N ASP A 162 -17.46 -18.74 10.57
CA ASP A 162 -18.18 -18.11 9.47
C ASP A 162 -19.12 -16.98 9.94
N GLU A 163 -19.69 -17.12 11.16
CA GLU A 163 -20.63 -16.15 11.74
C GLU A 163 -20.04 -14.76 12.01
N GLN A 164 -18.73 -14.62 12.21
CA GLN A 164 -18.13 -13.30 12.46
C GLN A 164 -17.87 -12.54 11.15
N GLU A 165 -17.57 -13.27 10.09
CA GLU A 165 -17.27 -12.71 8.78
C GLU A 165 -18.55 -12.24 8.07
N GLU A 166 -19.66 -12.99 8.18
CA GLU A 166 -20.97 -12.57 7.69
C GLU A 166 -21.46 -11.28 8.37
N LYS A 167 -21.12 -11.08 9.64
CA LYS A 167 -21.54 -9.90 10.40
C LYS A 167 -20.91 -8.61 9.87
N ILE A 168 -19.69 -8.63 9.35
CA ILE A 168 -19.07 -7.45 8.72
C ILE A 168 -19.91 -6.99 7.53
N PHE A 169 -20.34 -7.93 6.69
CA PHE A 169 -21.20 -7.62 5.55
C PHE A 169 -22.61 -7.22 5.97
N SER A 170 -23.10 -7.66 7.14
CA SER A 170 -24.39 -7.22 7.66
C SER A 170 -24.42 -5.77 8.16
N VAL A 171 -23.30 -5.24 8.67
CA VAL A 171 -23.24 -3.86 9.20
C VAL A 171 -23.28 -2.84 8.06
N CYS A 172 -22.58 -3.11 6.96
CA CYS A 172 -22.56 -2.25 5.77
C CYS A 172 -22.73 -3.07 4.49
N SER A 173 -23.93 -3.61 4.25
CA SER A 173 -24.18 -4.49 3.10
C SER A 173 -24.02 -3.81 1.75
N SER A 174 -24.22 -2.49 1.68
CA SER A 174 -24.11 -1.69 0.46
C SER A 174 -22.76 -1.00 0.27
N ALA A 175 -21.75 -1.31 1.09
CA ALA A 175 -20.45 -0.63 0.97
C ALA A 175 -19.74 -1.03 -0.34
N GLN A 176 -19.35 -0.02 -1.11
CA GLN A 176 -18.50 -0.16 -2.29
C GLN A 176 -17.01 -0.14 -1.95
N ASP A 177 -16.70 0.18 -0.69
CA ASP A 177 -15.34 0.29 -0.19
C ASP A 177 -15.17 -0.70 0.96
N ARG A 178 -14.16 -1.56 0.85
CA ARG A 178 -13.88 -2.60 1.85
C ARG A 178 -12.43 -2.54 2.29
N THR A 179 -12.23 -2.79 3.57
CA THR A 179 -10.91 -2.94 4.18
C THR A 179 -10.84 -4.34 4.80
N PHE A 180 -9.70 -5.00 4.66
CA PHE A 180 -9.42 -6.30 5.27
C PHE A 180 -7.98 -6.30 5.80
N LEU A 181 -7.70 -7.10 6.84
CA LEU A 181 -6.32 -7.54 7.03
C LEU A 181 -6.02 -8.63 6.01
N ALA A 182 -4.78 -8.67 5.51
CA ALA A 182 -4.31 -9.72 4.63
C ALA A 182 -4.66 -11.11 5.19
N GLN A 183 -4.27 -11.40 6.43
CA GLN A 183 -4.56 -12.69 7.10
C GLN A 183 -6.06 -13.04 7.24
N ASN A 184 -6.97 -12.07 7.09
CA ASN A 184 -8.41 -12.27 7.18
C ASN A 184 -9.06 -12.60 5.83
N MET A 185 -8.30 -12.66 4.72
CA MET A 185 -8.84 -13.03 3.41
C MET A 185 -9.02 -14.54 3.31
N THR A 186 -9.96 -15.08 4.06
CA THR A 186 -10.36 -16.49 4.00
C THR A 186 -11.06 -16.77 2.66
N PRO A 187 -11.14 -18.05 2.23
CA PRO A 187 -11.98 -18.43 1.10
C PRO A 187 -13.43 -17.94 1.20
N ILE A 188 -13.95 -17.80 2.42
CA ILE A 188 -15.31 -17.29 2.67
C ILE A 188 -15.37 -15.79 2.37
N ILE A 189 -14.45 -14.97 2.88
CA ILE A 189 -14.38 -13.55 2.53
C ILE A 189 -14.26 -13.35 1.02
N ILE A 190 -13.41 -14.14 0.36
CA ILE A 190 -13.23 -14.09 -1.10
C ILE A 190 -14.53 -14.43 -1.83
N LYS A 191 -15.21 -15.48 -1.39
CA LYS A 191 -16.53 -15.85 -1.92
C LYS A 191 -17.54 -14.72 -1.70
N CYS A 192 -17.61 -14.17 -0.49
CA CYS A 192 -18.50 -13.04 -0.18
C CYS A 192 -18.22 -11.85 -1.08
N LEU A 193 -16.95 -11.49 -1.34
CA LEU A 193 -16.57 -10.42 -2.27
C LEU A 193 -17.00 -10.72 -3.71
N THR A 194 -16.91 -11.98 -4.11
CA THR A 194 -17.28 -12.45 -5.46
C THR A 194 -18.79 -12.53 -5.64
N ASP A 195 -19.54 -12.77 -4.57
CA ASP A 195 -21.00 -12.94 -4.61
C ASP A 195 -21.76 -11.61 -4.37
N GLN A 196 -21.07 -10.50 -4.06
CA GLN A 196 -21.76 -9.23 -3.79
C GLN A 196 -22.48 -8.70 -5.03
N PRO A 197 -23.73 -8.20 -4.87
CA PRO A 197 -24.42 -7.53 -5.96
C PRO A 197 -23.87 -6.13 -6.26
N VAL A 198 -23.11 -5.55 -5.32
CA VAL A 198 -22.54 -4.21 -5.42
C VAL A 198 -21.13 -4.31 -5.97
N ALA A 199 -20.85 -3.56 -7.04
CA ALA A 199 -19.51 -3.44 -7.58
C ALA A 199 -18.58 -2.74 -6.59
N LEU A 200 -17.48 -3.39 -6.25
CA LEU A 200 -16.47 -2.83 -5.35
C LEU A 200 -15.65 -1.76 -6.08
N THR A 201 -15.59 -0.56 -5.52
CA THR A 201 -14.79 0.56 -6.04
C THR A 201 -13.49 0.77 -5.28
N THR A 202 -13.43 0.39 -4.00
CA THR A 202 -12.20 0.47 -3.20
C THR A 202 -11.94 -0.81 -2.43
N LEU A 203 -10.71 -1.29 -2.50
CA LEU A 203 -10.22 -2.44 -1.74
C LEU A 203 -8.92 -2.04 -1.04
N ASP A 204 -8.93 -2.14 0.27
CA ASP A 204 -7.79 -1.83 1.13
C ASP A 204 -7.41 -3.08 1.93
N ILE A 205 -6.34 -3.75 1.53
CA ILE A 205 -5.78 -4.92 2.20
C ILE A 205 -4.59 -4.45 3.01
N LEU A 206 -4.72 -4.56 4.33
CA LEU A 206 -3.74 -4.10 5.30
C LEU A 206 -2.82 -5.25 5.69
N LEU A 207 -1.52 -4.98 5.78
CA LEU A 207 -0.56 -5.96 6.29
C LEU A 207 -0.55 -5.97 7.83
N PRO A 208 -0.53 -7.13 8.50
CA PRO A 208 -0.13 -7.18 9.89
C PRO A 208 1.33 -6.72 10.01
N ARG A 209 1.62 -5.69 10.81
CA ARG A 209 2.99 -5.09 10.92
C ARG A 209 4.07 -6.02 11.48
N TYR A 210 3.72 -7.23 11.91
CA TYR A 210 4.63 -8.21 12.51
C TYR A 210 4.72 -9.50 11.68
N GLY A 211 4.25 -9.47 10.43
CA GLY A 211 4.40 -10.60 9.52
C GLY A 211 5.81 -10.67 8.93
N TYR A 212 6.40 -11.85 8.95
CA TYR A 212 7.54 -12.15 8.09
C TYR A 212 7.02 -12.40 6.69
N CYS A 213 7.61 -11.80 5.66
CA CYS A 213 7.27 -12.15 4.28
C CYS A 213 8.10 -13.35 3.83
N SER A 214 7.42 -14.40 3.39
CA SER A 214 8.00 -15.53 2.66
C SER A 214 7.74 -15.40 1.17
N ARG A 215 8.37 -16.25 0.36
CA ARG A 215 8.22 -16.20 -1.10
C ARG A 215 6.78 -16.35 -1.59
N ASN A 216 5.95 -17.04 -0.82
CA ASN A 216 4.58 -17.38 -1.19
C ASN A 216 3.53 -16.53 -0.46
N GLY A 217 3.94 -15.66 0.46
CA GLY A 217 3.01 -14.90 1.29
C GLY A 217 3.64 -14.45 2.60
N TRP A 218 2.87 -14.46 3.67
CA TRP A 218 3.34 -13.99 4.96
C TRP A 218 3.24 -15.11 5.99
N LEU A 219 4.32 -15.27 6.75
CA LEU A 219 4.44 -16.21 7.86
C LEU A 219 4.30 -15.45 9.17
N MET A 220 3.71 -16.15 10.13
CA MET A 220 3.52 -15.69 11.50
C MET A 220 4.73 -16.12 12.34
N GLU A 221 5.22 -15.25 13.22
CA GLU A 221 6.44 -15.46 14.03
C GLU A 221 6.46 -16.76 14.85
N ASP A 222 5.28 -17.27 15.25
CA ASP A 222 5.13 -18.31 16.27
C ASP A 222 4.32 -19.54 15.84
N GLU A 223 3.84 -19.61 14.59
CA GLU A 223 3.04 -20.76 14.12
C GLU A 223 3.84 -21.70 13.23
N ASP A 224 3.49 -22.99 13.31
CA ASP A 224 3.99 -24.04 12.43
C ASP A 224 3.84 -23.58 10.97
N ILE A 225 4.91 -23.70 10.17
CA ILE A 225 5.05 -23.16 8.80
C ILE A 225 3.85 -23.52 7.90
N SER A 226 3.11 -24.57 8.27
CA SER A 226 1.89 -25.04 7.63
C SER A 226 0.71 -24.05 7.58
N THR A 227 0.65 -23.00 8.42
CA THR A 227 -0.46 -22.01 8.40
C THR A 227 -0.15 -20.72 7.63
N GLY A 228 0.98 -20.66 6.91
CA GLY A 228 1.39 -19.49 6.13
C GLY A 228 0.27 -18.93 5.23
N TYR A 229 -0.04 -17.65 5.41
CA TYR A 229 -1.05 -16.98 4.61
C TYR A 229 -0.46 -16.63 3.24
N THR A 230 -0.98 -17.25 2.18
CA THR A 230 -0.48 -17.01 0.83
C THR A 230 -1.07 -15.74 0.22
N ALA A 231 -0.26 -15.02 -0.55
CA ALA A 231 -0.74 -13.91 -1.36
C ALA A 231 -1.72 -14.35 -2.47
N GLN A 232 -1.73 -15.65 -2.79
CA GLN A 232 -2.60 -16.24 -3.81
C GLN A 232 -4.09 -16.00 -3.53
N ALA A 233 -4.49 -16.04 -2.25
CA ALA A 233 -5.87 -15.87 -1.80
C ALA A 233 -6.50 -14.58 -2.34
N TRP A 234 -5.75 -13.48 -2.41
CA TRP A 234 -6.25 -12.23 -2.98
C TRP A 234 -5.78 -11.99 -4.41
N HIS A 235 -4.67 -12.59 -4.85
CA HIS A 235 -4.19 -12.46 -6.23
C HIS A 235 -5.20 -13.00 -7.23
N GLN A 236 -5.73 -14.20 -6.98
CA GLN A 236 -6.67 -14.85 -7.89
C GLN A 236 -7.93 -14.00 -8.11
N PRO A 237 -8.61 -13.46 -7.07
CA PRO A 237 -9.71 -12.52 -7.26
C PRO A 237 -9.34 -11.29 -8.11
N LEU A 238 -8.16 -10.70 -7.93
CA LEU A 238 -7.72 -9.56 -8.75
C LEU A 238 -7.57 -9.90 -10.24
N CYS A 239 -7.36 -11.17 -10.57
CA CYS A 239 -7.20 -11.69 -11.92
C CYS A 239 -8.49 -12.26 -12.52
N GLU A 240 -9.45 -12.72 -11.72
CA GLU A 240 -10.60 -13.50 -12.20
C GLU A 240 -11.97 -12.96 -11.78
N CYS A 241 -12.05 -12.24 -10.66
CA CYS A 241 -13.33 -11.82 -10.08
C CYS A 241 -13.94 -10.61 -10.80
N SER A 242 -14.92 -10.85 -11.67
CA SER A 242 -15.56 -9.79 -12.47
C SER A 242 -16.08 -8.58 -11.68
N ASN A 243 -16.47 -8.76 -10.40
CA ASN A 243 -16.90 -7.67 -9.52
C ASN A 243 -15.79 -6.65 -9.23
N LEU A 244 -14.52 -7.06 -9.29
CA LEU A 244 -13.36 -6.19 -9.09
C LEU A 244 -12.98 -5.42 -10.35
N ARG A 245 -13.62 -5.66 -11.50
CA ARG A 245 -13.38 -4.89 -12.73
C ARG A 245 -13.61 -3.40 -12.56
N HIS A 246 -14.51 -3.02 -11.65
CA HIS A 246 -14.87 -1.64 -11.34
C HIS A 246 -14.01 -1.00 -10.24
N LEU A 247 -13.02 -1.73 -9.74
CA LEU A 247 -12.13 -1.24 -8.71
C LEU A 247 -11.38 0.01 -9.22
N LYS A 248 -11.48 1.08 -8.44
CA LYS A 248 -10.85 2.39 -8.66
C LYS A 248 -9.65 2.61 -7.76
N THR A 249 -9.74 2.11 -6.53
CA THR A 249 -8.68 2.23 -5.52
C THR A 249 -8.28 0.86 -5.03
N LEU A 250 -7.00 0.51 -5.14
CA LEU A 250 -6.41 -0.69 -4.58
C LEU A 250 -5.25 -0.30 -3.66
N LYS A 251 -5.30 -0.72 -2.40
CA LYS A 251 -4.18 -0.59 -1.47
C LYS A 251 -3.84 -1.98 -0.93
N ILE A 252 -2.61 -2.44 -1.09
CA ILE A 252 -2.29 -3.84 -0.81
C ILE A 252 -0.79 -4.09 -0.62
N PRO A 253 -0.37 -4.91 0.36
CA PRO A 253 0.95 -5.53 0.37
C PRO A 253 1.00 -6.63 -0.68
N TYR A 254 2.03 -6.64 -1.52
CA TYR A 254 2.02 -7.44 -2.73
C TYR A 254 3.38 -8.08 -3.02
N MET A 255 3.38 -9.36 -3.41
CA MET A 255 4.61 -10.06 -3.81
C MET A 255 4.86 -9.89 -5.30
N ILE A 256 6.04 -9.42 -5.67
CA ILE A 256 6.42 -9.18 -7.06
C ILE A 256 6.33 -10.44 -7.94
N GLU A 257 6.46 -11.62 -7.33
CA GLU A 257 6.37 -12.92 -8.00
C GLU A 257 5.03 -13.13 -8.73
N TYR A 258 3.92 -12.61 -8.20
CA TYR A 258 2.61 -12.71 -8.88
C TYR A 258 2.49 -11.76 -10.09
N MET A 259 3.41 -10.82 -10.26
CA MET A 259 3.52 -9.95 -11.43
C MET A 259 4.50 -10.51 -12.49
N ASP A 260 5.32 -11.50 -12.13
CA ASP A 260 6.32 -12.10 -13.01
C ASP A 260 5.69 -13.14 -13.95
N LEU A 261 4.98 -12.65 -14.98
CA LEU A 261 4.27 -13.50 -15.96
C LEU A 261 5.15 -14.58 -16.61
N HIS A 262 6.46 -14.36 -16.66
CA HIS A 262 7.43 -15.22 -17.31
C HIS A 262 8.28 -16.05 -16.33
N ARG A 263 8.00 -15.92 -15.02
CA ARG A 263 8.69 -16.64 -13.92
C ARG A 263 10.22 -16.54 -14.00
N ARG A 264 10.73 -15.36 -14.36
CA ARG A 264 12.16 -15.13 -14.53
C ARG A 264 12.94 -15.03 -13.20
N ASN A 265 12.25 -14.86 -12.07
CA ASN A 265 12.82 -14.96 -10.71
C ASN A 265 13.52 -16.32 -10.42
N GLY A 266 13.39 -17.33 -11.28
CA GLY A 266 14.09 -18.62 -11.16
C GLY A 266 15.44 -18.72 -11.90
N MET A 267 15.84 -17.69 -12.66
CA MET A 267 17.03 -17.81 -13.54
C MET A 267 18.37 -17.77 -12.80
N ILE A 268 18.44 -17.17 -11.62
CA ILE A 268 19.70 -17.08 -10.87
C ILE A 268 19.92 -18.40 -10.16
N PRO A 269 21.04 -19.11 -10.41
CA PRO A 269 21.37 -20.34 -9.70
C PRO A 269 21.31 -20.07 -8.20
N ARG A 270 20.32 -20.65 -7.54
CA ARG A 270 20.33 -20.68 -6.08
C ARG A 270 21.47 -21.59 -5.68
N TYR A 271 22.30 -21.15 -4.74
CA TYR A 271 23.12 -22.10 -4.00
C TYR A 271 22.20 -23.22 -3.55
N GLU A 272 22.48 -24.44 -4.02
CA GLU A 272 21.66 -25.63 -3.82
C GLU A 272 21.61 -25.96 -2.33
N ASP A 273 20.78 -25.24 -1.57
CA ASP A 273 20.39 -25.66 -0.24
C ASP A 273 19.49 -26.88 -0.44
N SER A 274 20.14 -28.04 -0.38
CA SER A 274 19.60 -29.39 -0.59
C SER A 274 18.55 -29.81 0.46
N HIS A 275 18.01 -28.86 1.22
CA HIS A 275 17.11 -29.09 2.35
C HIS A 275 15.81 -28.27 2.33
N CYS A 276 15.61 -27.36 1.35
CA CYS A 276 14.31 -26.69 1.23
C CYS A 276 13.35 -27.56 0.43
N GLU A 277 12.21 -27.91 1.04
CA GLU A 277 11.10 -28.57 0.34
C GLU A 277 10.71 -27.78 -0.93
N PRO A 278 10.19 -28.46 -1.97
CA PRO A 278 9.75 -27.80 -3.19
C PRO A 278 8.64 -26.81 -2.88
N HIS A 279 9.00 -25.53 -2.71
CA HIS A 279 8.02 -24.47 -2.51
C HIS A 279 7.10 -24.40 -3.74
N VAL A 280 5.79 -24.44 -3.50
CA VAL A 280 4.76 -24.21 -4.51
C VAL A 280 5.05 -22.85 -5.15
N GLN A 281 5.28 -22.82 -6.46
CA GLN A 281 5.54 -21.57 -7.15
C GLN A 281 4.24 -20.76 -7.27
N PRO A 282 4.27 -19.44 -7.00
CA PRO A 282 3.10 -18.60 -7.21
C PRO A 282 2.72 -18.62 -8.69
N ILE A 283 1.42 -18.71 -8.96
CA ILE A 283 0.86 -18.61 -10.32
C ILE A 283 0.70 -17.11 -10.62
N PRO A 284 1.47 -16.55 -11.58
CA PRO A 284 1.34 -15.14 -11.91
C PRO A 284 0.03 -14.88 -12.68
N GLY A 285 -0.38 -13.62 -12.75
CA GLY A 285 -1.65 -13.27 -13.39
C GLY A 285 -1.75 -11.82 -13.81
N ILE A 286 -2.69 -11.55 -14.72
CA ILE A 286 -3.02 -10.20 -15.19
C ILE A 286 -4.25 -9.72 -14.44
N TRP A 287 -4.13 -8.60 -13.72
CA TRP A 287 -5.29 -8.03 -13.05
C TRP A 287 -6.37 -7.61 -14.05
N ILE A 288 -7.61 -7.93 -13.73
CA ILE A 288 -8.79 -7.52 -14.50
C ILE A 288 -9.28 -6.12 -14.14
N CYS A 289 -8.82 -5.56 -13.02
CA CYS A 289 -9.13 -4.20 -12.56
C CYS A 289 -8.32 -3.12 -13.32
N ARG A 290 -8.33 -3.14 -14.65
CA ARG A 290 -7.57 -2.19 -15.50
C ARG A 290 -8.05 -0.74 -15.42
N GLY A 291 -9.20 -0.53 -14.77
CA GLY A 291 -9.84 0.76 -14.54
C GLY A 291 -9.36 1.50 -13.29
N LEU A 292 -8.34 0.99 -12.61
CA LEU A 292 -7.74 1.59 -11.42
C LEU A 292 -7.26 3.03 -11.68
N GLU A 293 -7.58 3.91 -10.73
CA GLU A 293 -7.18 5.31 -10.69
C GLU A 293 -6.20 5.58 -9.55
N THR A 294 -6.31 4.81 -8.45
CA THR A 294 -5.42 4.89 -7.29
C THR A 294 -4.87 3.50 -6.97
N LEU A 295 -3.54 3.40 -6.86
CA LEU A 295 -2.85 2.15 -6.54
C LEU A 295 -1.76 2.40 -5.51
N TYR A 296 -1.94 1.89 -4.29
CA TYR A 296 -0.93 1.93 -3.23
C TYR A 296 -0.42 0.51 -2.99
N LEU A 297 0.84 0.26 -3.32
CA LEU A 297 1.47 -1.04 -3.19
C LEU A 297 2.56 -1.00 -2.14
N ASP A 298 2.52 -1.94 -1.19
CA ASP A 298 3.69 -2.27 -0.38
C ASP A 298 4.36 -3.50 -1.00
N LEU A 299 5.36 -3.24 -1.85
CA LEU A 299 5.99 -4.26 -2.69
C LEU A 299 7.06 -5.03 -1.92
N HIS A 300 6.77 -6.29 -1.67
CA HIS A 300 7.72 -7.24 -1.12
C HIS A 300 8.53 -7.85 -2.26
N VAL A 301 9.85 -7.67 -2.18
CA VAL A 301 10.81 -8.09 -3.21
C VAL A 301 11.82 -9.01 -2.56
N HIS A 302 11.82 -10.26 -3.02
CA HIS A 302 12.63 -11.31 -2.44
C HIS A 302 13.85 -11.72 -3.25
N ASP A 303 13.97 -11.17 -4.46
CA ASP A 303 15.11 -11.34 -5.34
C ASP A 303 15.63 -9.95 -5.71
N GLN A 304 16.96 -9.77 -5.66
CA GLN A 304 17.59 -8.48 -5.85
C GLN A 304 17.40 -7.92 -7.27
N ASN A 305 17.17 -8.79 -8.26
CA ASN A 305 17.51 -8.48 -9.65
C ASN A 305 16.35 -8.10 -10.59
N ARG A 306 15.11 -7.89 -10.13
CA ARG A 306 13.97 -7.82 -11.07
C ARG A 306 12.82 -6.88 -10.72
N ARG A 307 13.10 -5.64 -10.26
CA ARG A 307 12.02 -4.68 -9.95
C ARG A 307 11.34 -4.09 -11.17
N GLY A 308 12.00 -4.13 -12.33
CA GLY A 308 11.42 -3.75 -13.61
C GLY A 308 10.13 -4.52 -13.93
N ILE A 309 9.92 -5.69 -13.31
CA ILE A 309 8.66 -6.44 -13.39
C ILE A 309 7.51 -5.58 -12.87
N ALA A 310 7.60 -5.04 -11.65
CA ALA A 310 6.49 -4.31 -11.05
C ALA A 310 6.15 -3.04 -11.84
N TYR A 311 7.15 -2.22 -12.18
CA TYR A 311 6.92 -0.99 -12.94
C TYR A 311 6.38 -1.29 -14.35
N GLY A 312 6.96 -2.27 -15.05
CA GLY A 312 6.52 -2.67 -16.38
C GLY A 312 5.14 -3.31 -16.39
N TYR A 313 4.76 -3.99 -15.31
CA TYR A 313 3.44 -4.59 -15.12
C TYR A 313 2.40 -3.50 -14.88
N ILE A 314 2.63 -2.64 -13.90
CA ILE A 314 1.73 -1.54 -13.52
C ILE A 314 1.45 -0.64 -14.72
N SER A 315 2.48 -0.25 -15.49
CA SER A 315 2.32 0.69 -16.61
C SER A 315 1.48 0.14 -17.76
N ARG A 316 1.39 -1.20 -17.89
CA ARG A 316 0.63 -1.87 -18.96
C ARG A 316 -0.74 -2.34 -18.50
N VAL A 317 -0.84 -2.88 -17.29
CA VAL A 317 -2.08 -3.45 -16.74
C VAL A 317 -2.99 -2.35 -16.18
N CYS A 318 -2.41 -1.28 -15.63
CA CYS A 318 -3.16 -0.18 -15.00
C CYS A 318 -2.89 1.18 -15.69
N PRO A 319 -3.21 1.34 -16.99
CA PRO A 319 -2.85 2.54 -17.75
C PRO A 319 -3.62 3.82 -17.35
N ARG A 320 -4.64 3.71 -16.49
CA ARG A 320 -5.53 4.81 -16.06
C ARG A 320 -5.19 5.40 -14.70
N LEU A 321 -4.06 4.99 -14.10
CA LEU A 321 -3.64 5.48 -12.79
C LEU A 321 -3.42 7.00 -12.80
N ARG A 322 -3.94 7.64 -11.76
CA ARG A 322 -3.75 9.05 -11.40
C ARG A 322 -2.92 9.22 -10.16
N ASP A 323 -3.02 8.28 -9.22
CA ASP A 323 -2.27 8.30 -7.96
C ASP A 323 -1.60 6.93 -7.75
N LEU A 324 -0.27 6.90 -7.80
CA LEU A 324 0.53 5.71 -7.60
C LEU A 324 1.46 5.91 -6.41
N ARG A 325 1.30 5.06 -5.39
CA ARG A 325 2.24 4.94 -4.28
C ARG A 325 2.84 3.55 -4.29
N ILE A 326 4.16 3.49 -4.24
CA ILE A 326 4.91 2.24 -4.11
C ILE A 326 5.79 2.41 -2.88
N SER A 327 5.58 1.57 -1.87
CA SER A 327 6.49 1.43 -0.74
C SER A 327 7.24 0.11 -0.84
N PHE A 328 8.40 0.10 -0.22
CA PHE A 328 9.17 -1.11 -0.02
C PHE A 328 9.44 -1.27 1.48
N PRO A 329 9.11 -2.43 2.07
CA PRO A 329 9.34 -2.65 3.49
C PRO A 329 10.84 -2.60 3.80
N GLU A 330 11.19 -2.10 4.98
CA GLU A 330 12.59 -1.91 5.40
C GLU A 330 13.43 -3.20 5.40
N GLY A 331 12.76 -4.34 5.48
CA GLY A 331 13.36 -5.65 5.37
C GLY A 331 12.30 -6.67 4.97
N CYS A 332 12.70 -7.58 4.09
CA CYS A 332 12.01 -8.83 3.85
C CYS A 332 12.83 -9.94 4.53
N SER A 333 12.28 -10.62 5.53
CA SER A 333 12.98 -11.68 6.25
C SER A 333 12.81 -13.02 5.54
N PHE A 334 13.89 -13.63 5.05
CA PHE A 334 13.85 -15.02 4.59
C PHE A 334 14.20 -15.99 5.71
N GLU A 335 13.67 -17.20 5.61
CA GLU A 335 13.95 -18.32 6.52
C GLU A 335 15.46 -18.61 6.66
N ILE A 336 16.29 -18.21 5.68
CA ILE A 336 17.74 -18.46 5.63
C ILE A 336 18.53 -17.23 6.12
N GLY A 337 18.01 -16.56 7.15
CA GLY A 337 18.66 -15.43 7.81
C GLY A 337 18.13 -14.06 7.37
N ARG A 338 18.25 -13.08 8.28
CA ARG A 338 17.86 -11.68 8.04
C ARG A 338 18.87 -11.01 7.09
N THR A 339 18.77 -11.30 5.80
CA THR A 339 19.46 -10.50 4.78
C THR A 339 18.66 -9.22 4.54
N PHE A 340 19.19 -8.10 5.01
CA PHE A 340 18.69 -6.79 4.60
C PHE A 340 19.10 -6.59 3.15
N VAL A 341 18.17 -6.87 2.22
CA VAL A 341 18.36 -6.54 0.82
C VAL A 341 18.25 -5.03 0.71
N TRP A 342 19.38 -4.35 0.57
CA TRP A 342 19.40 -2.94 0.20
C TRP A 342 18.86 -2.83 -1.22
N GLN A 343 17.76 -2.11 -1.34
CA GLN A 343 17.08 -1.89 -2.60
C GLN A 343 17.58 -0.57 -3.24
N GLN A 344 17.64 -0.47 -4.57
CA GLN A 344 17.87 0.81 -5.27
C GLN A 344 16.75 1.11 -6.28
N PRO A 345 15.51 1.44 -5.85
CA PRO A 345 14.32 1.44 -6.72
C PRO A 345 14.32 2.53 -7.81
N PHE A 346 15.31 3.42 -7.80
CA PHE A 346 15.41 4.60 -8.65
C PHE A 346 16.41 4.48 -9.80
N VAL A 347 17.28 3.46 -9.78
CA VAL A 347 18.25 3.23 -10.84
C VAL A 347 17.49 2.89 -12.13
N LEU A 348 17.92 3.42 -13.26
CA LEU A 348 17.27 3.25 -14.56
C LEU A 348 17.10 1.77 -14.90
N GLN A 349 18.12 0.97 -14.57
CA GLN A 349 18.14 -0.48 -14.69
C GLN A 349 16.96 -1.17 -13.98
N GLU A 350 16.49 -0.62 -12.86
CA GLU A 350 15.37 -1.18 -12.11
C GLU A 350 14.02 -0.86 -12.76
N GLY A 351 13.99 -0.10 -13.85
CA GLY A 351 12.84 0.04 -14.73
C GLY A 351 11.81 1.08 -14.30
N LEU A 352 12.15 2.02 -13.40
CA LEU A 352 11.24 3.10 -13.01
C LEU A 352 10.75 3.91 -14.24
N CYS A 353 11.60 4.06 -15.26
CA CYS A 353 11.24 4.73 -16.52
C CYS A 353 10.09 4.06 -17.28
N LEU A 354 9.78 2.78 -17.02
CA LEU A 354 8.64 2.08 -17.60
C LEU A 354 7.30 2.71 -17.18
N LEU A 355 7.27 3.44 -16.06
CA LEU A 355 6.10 4.20 -15.63
C LEU A 355 5.82 5.41 -16.52
N SER A 356 6.76 5.86 -17.35
CA SER A 356 6.59 7.03 -18.22
C SER A 356 5.38 6.94 -19.18
N ARG A 357 4.89 5.71 -19.44
CA ARG A 357 3.68 5.41 -20.22
C ARG A 357 2.37 5.80 -19.53
N LEU A 358 2.37 6.05 -18.22
CA LEU A 358 1.17 6.40 -17.44
C LEU A 358 0.76 7.86 -17.72
N LYS A 359 0.01 8.06 -18.80
CA LYS A 359 -0.37 9.40 -19.29
C LYS A 359 -1.23 10.21 -18.30
N TRP A 360 -1.97 9.53 -17.44
CA TRP A 360 -2.91 10.16 -16.49
C TRP A 360 -2.34 10.35 -15.09
N LEU A 361 -1.07 9.98 -14.87
CA LEU A 361 -0.49 9.98 -13.53
C LEU A 361 -0.25 11.40 -13.06
N GLU A 362 -0.99 11.81 -12.02
CA GLU A 362 -0.92 13.12 -11.39
C GLU A 362 0.01 13.11 -10.17
N ARG A 363 0.07 11.99 -9.44
CA ARG A 363 0.80 11.83 -8.19
C ARG A 363 1.61 10.53 -8.22
N LEU A 364 2.91 10.65 -7.98
CA LEU A 364 3.83 9.52 -7.88
C LEU A 364 4.58 9.60 -6.55
N ARG A 365 4.48 8.54 -5.74
CA ARG A 365 5.27 8.38 -4.54
C ARG A 365 5.98 7.03 -4.57
N VAL A 366 7.29 7.06 -4.46
CA VAL A 366 8.13 5.86 -4.32
C VAL A 366 8.86 5.99 -3.00
N GLU A 367 8.38 5.27 -1.98
CA GLU A 367 8.93 5.32 -0.63
C GLU A 367 10.15 4.43 -0.54
N TYR A 368 11.27 5.05 -0.22
CA TYR A 368 12.52 4.34 -0.07
C TYR A 368 13.48 5.09 0.84
N LYS A 369 14.39 4.34 1.50
CA LYS A 369 15.28 4.91 2.52
C LYS A 369 16.37 5.82 1.95
N LEU A 370 16.99 5.40 0.84
CA LEU A 370 18.17 6.07 0.28
C LEU A 370 18.07 6.13 -1.24
N VAL A 371 18.18 7.32 -1.82
CA VAL A 371 18.22 7.50 -3.27
C VAL A 371 19.66 7.36 -3.76
N GLU A 372 20.01 6.19 -4.25
CA GLU A 372 21.31 5.88 -4.84
C GLU A 372 21.17 5.72 -6.36
N CYS A 373 21.26 6.83 -7.10
CA CYS A 373 21.24 6.84 -8.58
C CYS A 373 21.93 8.10 -9.12
N GLU A 374 22.23 8.14 -10.41
CA GLU A 374 22.68 9.36 -11.09
C GLU A 374 21.50 10.31 -11.36
N PHE A 375 21.76 11.62 -11.37
CA PHE A 375 20.75 12.64 -11.71
C PHE A 375 20.06 12.34 -13.05
N ALA A 376 20.81 11.84 -14.04
CA ALA A 376 20.30 11.52 -15.37
C ALA A 376 19.26 10.38 -15.38
N GLU A 377 19.25 9.52 -14.35
CA GLU A 377 18.33 8.39 -14.26
C GLU A 377 16.93 8.79 -13.78
N LEU A 378 16.80 9.93 -13.08
CA LEU A 378 15.52 10.41 -12.53
C LEU A 378 15.03 11.72 -13.14
N ASN A 379 15.91 12.52 -13.74
CA ASN A 379 15.53 13.87 -14.20
C ASN A 379 14.44 13.88 -15.29
N TRP A 380 14.18 12.79 -15.99
CA TRP A 380 13.07 12.68 -16.94
C TRP A 380 11.68 12.87 -16.29
N LEU A 381 11.56 12.67 -14.97
CA LEU A 381 10.36 12.94 -14.18
C LEU A 381 9.99 14.43 -14.14
N CYS A 382 10.94 15.34 -14.37
CA CYS A 382 10.68 16.77 -14.45
C CYS A 382 10.85 17.30 -15.88
N ARG A 383 10.18 18.42 -16.21
CA ARG A 383 10.25 18.96 -17.58
C ARG A 383 11.65 19.48 -17.92
N SER A 384 12.36 20.03 -16.92
CA SER A 384 13.73 20.54 -17.10
C SER A 384 14.76 19.44 -17.37
N GLY A 385 14.49 18.17 -17.03
CA GLY A 385 15.40 17.05 -17.26
C GLY A 385 15.26 16.37 -18.63
N ARG A 386 14.43 16.93 -19.53
CA ARG A 386 14.13 16.36 -20.86
C ARG A 386 14.94 17.03 -21.98
N THR A 387 16.09 17.59 -21.67
CA THR A 387 17.01 18.18 -22.64
C THR A 387 17.76 17.11 -23.43
N GLU A 388 18.29 17.46 -24.60
CA GLU A 388 19.09 16.55 -25.42
C GLU A 388 20.34 16.05 -24.69
N GLU A 389 20.97 16.90 -23.87
CA GLU A 389 22.10 16.51 -23.02
C GLU A 389 21.72 15.38 -22.05
N HIS A 390 20.57 15.50 -21.39
CA HIS A 390 20.09 14.47 -20.47
C HIS A 390 19.62 13.20 -21.20
N ARG A 391 19.03 13.33 -22.40
CA ARG A 391 18.74 12.20 -23.28
C ARG A 391 20.02 11.45 -23.64
N ALA A 392 21.04 12.17 -24.13
CA ALA A 392 22.34 11.61 -24.48
C ALA A 392 23.00 10.87 -23.30
N ARG A 393 22.94 11.43 -22.09
CA ARG A 393 23.48 10.76 -20.89
C ARG A 393 22.74 9.46 -20.56
N ARG A 394 21.41 9.43 -20.69
CA ARG A 394 20.64 8.17 -20.52
C ARG A 394 20.99 7.15 -21.59
N ARG A 395 21.19 7.58 -22.84
CA ARG A 395 21.64 6.70 -23.94
C ARG A 395 23.00 6.08 -23.62
N GLU A 396 23.95 6.86 -23.13
CA GLU A 396 25.27 6.37 -22.71
C GLU A 396 25.15 5.26 -21.64
N ILE A 397 24.31 5.45 -20.62
CA ILE A 397 24.06 4.44 -19.58
C ILE A 397 23.53 3.15 -20.20
N VAL A 398 22.52 3.26 -21.09
CA VAL A 398 21.86 2.10 -21.73
C VAL A 398 22.77 1.40 -22.75
N GLU A 399 23.60 2.14 -23.48
CA GLU A 399 24.59 1.60 -24.41
C GLU A 399 25.65 0.74 -23.69
N GLY A 400 25.98 1.13 -22.45
CA GLY A 400 26.84 0.35 -21.56
C GLY A 400 26.30 -1.03 -21.17
N TRP A 401 25.02 -1.34 -21.44
CA TRP A 401 24.40 -2.62 -21.07
C TRP A 401 24.55 -3.72 -22.11
N THR A 402 25.30 -3.51 -23.20
CA THR A 402 25.38 -4.47 -24.32
C THR A 402 25.70 -5.91 -23.87
N SER A 403 26.77 -6.14 -23.09
CA SER A 403 27.11 -7.48 -22.56
C SER A 403 25.98 -8.08 -21.72
N ARG A 404 25.33 -7.25 -20.89
CA ARG A 404 24.28 -7.69 -19.98
C ARG A 404 23.00 -8.08 -20.72
N LEU A 405 22.67 -7.38 -21.80
CA LEU A 405 21.56 -7.71 -22.68
C LEU A 405 21.80 -9.04 -23.40
N GLU A 406 23.02 -9.29 -23.85
CA GLU A 406 23.40 -10.57 -24.47
C GLU A 406 23.30 -11.73 -23.46
N GLU A 407 23.83 -11.55 -22.25
CA GLU A 407 23.71 -12.50 -21.15
C GLU A 407 22.24 -12.79 -20.81
N GLU A 408 21.41 -11.74 -20.67
CA GLU A 408 19.98 -11.86 -20.39
C GLU A 408 19.22 -12.60 -21.51
N ALA A 409 19.57 -12.34 -22.77
CA ALA A 409 18.99 -13.04 -23.91
C ALA A 409 19.35 -14.54 -23.91
N VAL A 410 20.59 -14.90 -23.59
CA VAL A 410 21.01 -16.31 -23.44
C VAL A 410 20.26 -17.00 -22.29
N MET A 411 20.10 -16.31 -21.15
CA MET A 411 19.31 -16.83 -20.04
C MET A 411 17.84 -17.04 -20.41
N GLU A 412 17.25 -16.11 -21.17
CA GLU A 412 15.86 -16.22 -21.63
C GLU A 412 15.66 -17.35 -22.63
N ILE A 413 16.57 -17.54 -23.59
CA ILE A 413 16.55 -18.69 -24.50
C ILE A 413 16.61 -20.01 -23.71
N THR A 414 17.51 -20.07 -22.72
CA THR A 414 17.66 -21.26 -21.86
C THR A 414 16.40 -21.55 -21.05
N ARG A 415 15.75 -20.52 -20.51
CA ARG A 415 14.49 -20.66 -19.77
C ARG A 415 13.36 -21.13 -20.69
N LEU A 416 13.20 -20.52 -21.87
CA LEU A 416 12.17 -20.90 -22.84
C LEU A 416 12.32 -22.35 -23.28
N ALA A 417 13.55 -22.85 -23.46
CA ALA A 417 13.81 -24.24 -23.79
C ALA A 417 13.40 -25.24 -22.68
N LYS A 418 13.33 -24.78 -21.41
CA LYS A 418 12.96 -25.60 -20.24
C LYS A 418 11.50 -25.43 -19.82
N SER A 419 10.78 -24.45 -20.36
CA SER A 419 9.46 -24.07 -19.86
C SER A 419 8.37 -24.92 -20.50
N GLU A 420 7.74 -25.79 -19.71
CA GLU A 420 6.51 -26.48 -20.09
C GLU A 420 5.31 -25.62 -19.69
N GLY A 421 4.60 -25.04 -20.67
CA GLY A 421 3.31 -24.34 -20.51
C GLY A 421 3.10 -23.54 -19.22
N ASN A 422 3.46 -22.25 -19.19
CA ASN A 422 3.20 -21.43 -18.02
C ASN A 422 1.73 -21.02 -17.94
N GLU A 423 1.04 -21.54 -16.93
CA GLU A 423 -0.28 -21.03 -16.53
C GLU A 423 -0.15 -19.58 -16.03
N VAL A 424 -0.99 -18.70 -16.57
CA VAL A 424 -1.13 -17.29 -16.21
C VAL A 424 -2.60 -17.00 -15.96
N LEU A 425 -2.93 -16.50 -14.77
CA LEU A 425 -4.30 -16.18 -14.38
C LEU A 425 -4.81 -14.92 -15.09
N GLY A 426 -6.12 -14.86 -15.33
CA GLY A 426 -6.80 -13.64 -15.82
C GLY A 426 -6.58 -13.29 -17.30
N VAL A 427 -5.99 -14.19 -18.09
CA VAL A 427 -5.85 -14.00 -19.55
C VAL A 427 -7.19 -14.30 -20.23
N GLY A 428 -7.84 -13.27 -20.77
CA GLY A 428 -9.05 -13.43 -21.60
C GLY A 428 -8.76 -13.42 -23.11
N ASP A 429 -9.77 -13.76 -23.92
CA ASP A 429 -9.69 -13.82 -25.40
C ASP A 429 -9.23 -12.51 -26.07
N GLY A 430 -9.30 -11.37 -25.36
CA GLY A 430 -8.87 -10.05 -25.84
C GLY A 430 -7.45 -9.65 -25.47
N ASP A 431 -6.72 -10.45 -24.70
CA ASP A 431 -5.46 -10.03 -24.06
C ASP A 431 -4.20 -10.33 -24.86
N GLY A 432 -4.32 -10.87 -26.07
CA GLY A 432 -3.18 -11.18 -26.93
C GLY A 432 -2.26 -9.98 -27.17
N GLY A 433 -2.82 -8.79 -27.40
CA GLY A 433 -2.03 -7.56 -27.57
C GLY A 433 -1.28 -7.15 -26.29
N LEU A 434 -1.91 -7.31 -25.13
CA LEU A 434 -1.30 -7.01 -23.84
C LEU A 434 -0.14 -7.98 -23.55
N LEU A 435 -0.35 -9.29 -23.75
CA LEU A 435 0.69 -10.30 -23.58
C LEU A 435 1.91 -10.06 -24.49
N VAL A 436 1.68 -9.70 -25.76
CA VAL A 436 2.76 -9.32 -26.68
C VAL A 436 3.53 -8.11 -26.16
N SER A 437 2.81 -7.09 -25.64
CA SER A 437 3.45 -5.90 -25.06
C SER A 437 4.26 -6.20 -23.80
N MET A 438 3.96 -7.30 -23.11
CA MET A 438 4.62 -7.77 -21.88
C MET A 438 5.68 -8.84 -22.12
N ARG A 439 6.03 -9.15 -23.39
CA ARG A 439 7.04 -10.18 -23.71
C ARG A 439 8.38 -9.96 -22.99
N ASN A 440 8.81 -8.69 -22.88
CA ASN A 440 10.08 -8.30 -22.26
C ASN A 440 9.92 -7.89 -20.79
N LEU A 441 8.78 -8.18 -20.15
CA LEU A 441 8.50 -7.71 -18.78
C LEU A 441 9.62 -8.07 -17.78
N GLY A 442 10.22 -7.06 -17.16
CA GLY A 442 11.30 -7.27 -16.19
C GLY A 442 12.65 -7.64 -16.80
N MET A 443 12.82 -7.44 -18.11
CA MET A 443 14.11 -7.55 -18.81
C MET A 443 14.73 -6.16 -19.01
N LEU A 444 16.06 -6.09 -19.07
CA LEU A 444 16.80 -4.87 -19.44
C LEU A 444 16.41 -4.38 -20.84
N GLN A 445 16.04 -5.30 -21.73
CA GLN A 445 15.57 -4.95 -23.07
C GLN A 445 14.31 -4.06 -23.02
N ASP A 446 13.38 -4.28 -22.07
CA ASP A 446 12.18 -3.43 -21.94
C ASP A 446 12.53 -2.01 -21.52
N VAL A 447 13.50 -1.88 -20.62
CA VAL A 447 14.02 -0.58 -20.18
C VAL A 447 14.69 0.14 -21.35
N LYS A 448 15.56 -0.55 -22.11
CA LYS A 448 16.21 0.01 -23.30
C LYS A 448 15.20 0.48 -24.35
N ASP A 449 14.20 -0.36 -24.67
CA ASP A 449 13.13 -0.03 -25.61
C ASP A 449 12.36 1.23 -25.16
N MET A 450 12.07 1.33 -23.86
CA MET A 450 11.40 2.50 -23.28
C MET A 450 12.27 3.77 -23.37
N VAL A 451 13.58 3.70 -23.10
CA VAL A 451 14.45 4.89 -23.24
C VAL A 451 14.48 5.38 -24.68
N VAL A 452 14.55 4.47 -25.66
CA VAL A 452 14.47 4.81 -27.09
C VAL A 452 13.14 5.50 -27.42
N GLU A 453 12.02 4.97 -26.91
CA GLU A 453 10.69 5.57 -27.08
C GLU A 453 10.62 6.98 -26.43
N MET A 454 11.16 7.15 -25.22
CA MET A 454 11.20 8.43 -24.49
C MET A 454 12.03 9.51 -25.18
N ASP A 455 13.03 9.12 -25.96
CA ASP A 455 13.90 10.05 -26.69
C ASP A 455 13.26 10.54 -28.01
N THR A 456 12.12 9.99 -28.41
CA THR A 456 11.34 10.50 -29.53
C THR A 456 10.63 11.82 -29.18
N ASP A 457 10.49 12.72 -30.15
CA ASP A 457 9.80 14.00 -29.92
C ASP A 457 8.27 13.85 -29.78
N GLU A 458 7.72 12.72 -30.20
CA GLU A 458 6.29 12.41 -30.08
C GLU A 458 5.91 11.91 -28.68
N PHE A 459 6.89 11.40 -27.91
CA PHE A 459 6.64 10.81 -26.60
C PHE A 459 6.78 11.85 -25.47
N VAL A 460 5.67 12.09 -24.77
CA VAL A 460 5.65 12.96 -23.59
C VAL A 460 5.59 12.10 -22.33
N CYS A 461 6.68 12.05 -21.58
CA CYS A 461 6.73 11.37 -20.29
C CYS A 461 5.77 12.03 -19.29
N LEU A 462 4.89 11.26 -18.65
CA LEU A 462 4.05 11.69 -17.51
C LEU A 462 3.50 13.13 -17.64
N PRO A 463 2.68 13.44 -18.66
CA PRO A 463 2.28 14.80 -18.97
C PRO A 463 1.50 15.49 -17.83
N GLU A 464 0.75 14.72 -17.04
CA GLU A 464 -0.13 15.19 -15.96
C GLU A 464 0.54 15.20 -14.57
N LEU A 465 1.81 14.83 -14.45
CA LEU A 465 2.48 14.70 -13.15
C LEU A 465 2.60 16.06 -12.46
N GLN A 466 1.97 16.18 -11.28
CA GLN A 466 1.93 17.39 -10.47
C GLN A 466 2.67 17.23 -9.14
N GLN A 467 2.67 16.01 -8.59
CA GLN A 467 3.22 15.70 -7.27
C GLN A 467 4.15 14.49 -7.34
N LEU A 468 5.33 14.64 -6.75
CA LEU A 468 6.37 13.61 -6.68
C LEU A 468 6.92 13.54 -5.26
N ALA A 469 7.15 12.33 -4.76
CA ALA A 469 7.96 12.05 -3.59
C ALA A 469 8.82 10.81 -3.84
N CYS A 470 10.14 10.95 -3.69
CA CYS A 470 11.11 9.86 -3.76
C CYS A 470 11.69 9.63 -2.36
N GLY A 471 10.88 9.07 -1.46
CA GLY A 471 11.25 8.88 -0.05
C GLY A 471 10.07 8.99 0.93
N ASN A 472 10.40 9.09 2.22
CA ASN A 472 9.44 9.18 3.32
C ASN A 472 9.14 10.64 3.72
N HIS A 473 8.95 11.52 2.75
CA HIS A 473 8.64 12.94 2.97
C HIS A 473 7.39 13.38 2.22
N LEU A 474 6.99 14.63 2.45
CA LEU A 474 5.80 15.20 1.82
C LEU A 474 6.02 15.41 0.32
N GLU A 475 5.01 15.08 -0.47
CA GLU A 475 4.98 15.26 -1.92
C GLU A 475 5.18 16.73 -2.31
N GLN A 476 5.94 16.94 -3.37
CA GLN A 476 6.29 18.26 -3.88
C GLN A 476 6.17 18.28 -5.40
N ARG A 477 6.36 19.46 -6.02
CA ARG A 477 6.48 19.53 -7.48
C ARG A 477 7.72 18.76 -7.95
N PRO A 478 7.67 18.05 -9.09
CA PRO A 478 8.79 17.25 -9.58
C PRO A 478 10.13 18.01 -9.62
N GLU A 479 10.16 19.27 -10.06
CA GLU A 479 11.40 20.06 -10.12
C GLU A 479 12.01 20.31 -8.75
N LYS A 480 11.17 20.54 -7.73
CA LYS A 480 11.62 20.80 -6.36
C LYS A 480 12.11 19.50 -5.71
N GLU A 481 11.40 18.42 -5.95
CA GLU A 481 11.74 17.08 -5.47
C GLU A 481 13.08 16.61 -6.03
N ILE A 482 13.23 16.61 -7.36
CA ILE A 482 14.49 16.24 -8.01
C ILE A 482 15.64 17.13 -7.52
N ARG A 483 15.41 18.44 -7.36
CA ARG A 483 16.43 19.33 -6.78
C ARG A 483 16.82 18.92 -5.37
N SER A 484 15.86 18.58 -4.50
CA SER A 484 16.18 18.18 -3.12
C SER A 484 16.95 16.87 -3.02
N LEU A 485 16.73 15.92 -3.94
CA LEU A 485 17.44 14.65 -3.97
C LEU A 485 18.92 14.79 -4.32
N PHE A 486 19.23 15.70 -5.24
CA PHE A 486 20.59 15.87 -5.78
C PHE A 486 21.27 17.18 -5.36
N TYR A 487 20.69 17.92 -4.40
CA TYR A 487 21.34 19.08 -3.84
C TYR A 487 22.50 18.61 -2.95
N SER A 488 23.70 18.61 -3.51
CA SER A 488 24.91 18.60 -2.70
C SER A 488 24.81 19.81 -1.76
N ALA A 489 24.93 19.61 -0.44
CA ALA A 489 25.24 20.73 0.42
C ALA A 489 26.44 21.47 -0.21
N PRO A 490 26.42 22.81 -0.33
CA PRO A 490 27.60 23.51 -0.81
C PRO A 490 28.80 23.06 0.04
N PRO A 491 29.95 22.74 -0.60
CA PRO A 491 31.10 22.17 0.09
C PRO A 491 31.61 23.05 1.24
#